data_AF-A0A0K2UUF7-F1
#
_entry.id   AF-A0A0K2UUF7-F1
#
_cell.length_a   1.000
_cell.length_b   1.000
_cell.length_c   1.000
_cell.angle_alpha   90.00
_cell.angle_beta   90.00
_cell.angle_gamma   90.00
#
_symmetry.space_group_name_H-M   'P 1'
#
loop_
_entity.id
_entity.type
_entity.pdbx_description
1 polymer ?
#
loop_
_entity_poly.entity_id
_entity_poly.type
_entity_poly.pdbx_seq_one_letter_code
_entity_poly.pdbx_strand_id
1 'polypeptide(L)'
;ILVTSNDSRIRLYDLRDLSLSCKYKGYTNNSSQIRASFSHDGKYITCGSENQCLYLWKTHYDPSNLTARKDRNSFFEAIKAHNSVVTCSVFASKPERITKEIDTDRKQGYVLVTGDYDGDIKIFLNLSTLSSTSSSTTTLTTSSAPK
;
A
#
# COMPACT_ATOMS: atom_id res chain seq x y z
N ILE A 1 0.23 -15.82 1.70
CA ILE A 1 1.32 -15.29 0.85
C ILE A 1 0.75 -14.40 -0.26
N LEU A 2 1.47 -13.36 -0.67
CA LEU A 2 1.11 -12.52 -1.83
C LEU A 2 1.89 -12.98 -3.06
N VAL A 3 1.19 -13.08 -4.19
CA VAL A 3 1.78 -13.37 -5.50
C VAL A 3 1.36 -12.26 -6.47
N THR A 4 2.34 -11.54 -6.99
CA THR A 4 2.15 -10.51 -8.03
C THR A 4 2.52 -11.10 -9.39
N SER A 5 1.72 -10.84 -10.42
CA SER A 5 1.98 -11.32 -11.78
C SER A 5 1.72 -10.24 -12.83
N ASN A 6 2.35 -10.40 -13.98
CA ASN A 6 2.30 -9.50 -15.14
C ASN A 6 0.95 -9.50 -15.89
N ASP A 7 -0.08 -10.09 -15.29
CA ASP A 7 -1.46 -9.98 -15.74
C ASP A 7 -2.22 -8.86 -14.98
N SER A 8 -1.48 -7.96 -14.33
CA SER A 8 -2.00 -6.89 -13.48
C SER A 8 -2.92 -7.37 -12.35
N ARG A 9 -2.55 -8.50 -11.71
CA ARG A 9 -3.24 -9.02 -10.52
C ARG A 9 -2.26 -9.28 -9.39
N ILE A 10 -2.74 -9.08 -8.17
CA ILE A 10 -2.11 -9.57 -6.94
C ILE A 10 -3.04 -10.62 -6.34
N ARG A 11 -2.50 -11.77 -5.96
CA ARG A 11 -3.25 -12.89 -5.38
C ARG A 11 -2.79 -13.13 -3.96
N LEU A 12 -3.75 -13.12 -3.04
CA LEU A 12 -3.53 -13.54 -1.67
C LEU A 12 -3.95 -15.00 -1.51
N TYR A 13 -2.99 -15.84 -1.14
CA TYR A 13 -3.22 -17.24 -0.81
C TYR A 13 -3.15 -17.47 0.70
N ASP A 14 -4.10 -18.22 1.23
CA ASP A 14 -4.02 -18.78 2.57
C ASP A 14 -3.03 -19.94 2.55
N LEU A 15 -2.04 -19.94 3.44
CA LEU A 15 -1.02 -20.98 3.48
C LEU A 15 -1.50 -22.24 4.21
N ARG A 16 -2.60 -22.17 4.95
CA ARG A 16 -3.16 -23.32 5.70
C ARG A 16 -3.78 -24.35 4.77
N ASP A 17 -4.46 -23.89 3.72
CA ASP A 17 -5.20 -24.74 2.78
C ASP A 17 -4.86 -24.45 1.30
N LEU A 18 -3.92 -23.53 1.03
CA LEU A 18 -3.49 -23.09 -0.30
C LEU A 18 -4.62 -22.46 -1.13
N SER A 19 -5.72 -22.06 -0.49
CA SER A 19 -6.86 -21.44 -1.17
C SER A 19 -6.55 -19.99 -1.57
N LEU A 20 -7.12 -19.56 -2.69
CA LEU A 20 -7.07 -18.16 -3.12
C LEU A 20 -8.07 -17.34 -2.30
N SER A 21 -7.59 -16.56 -1.35
CA SER A 21 -8.42 -15.74 -0.46
C SER A 21 -8.95 -14.48 -1.16
N CYS A 22 -8.08 -13.79 -1.93
CA CYS A 22 -8.48 -12.56 -2.62
C CYS A 22 -7.63 -12.27 -3.86
N LYS A 23 -8.25 -11.63 -4.86
CA LYS A 23 -7.59 -11.02 -6.02
C LYS A 23 -7.71 -9.51 -5.95
N TYR A 24 -6.59 -8.82 -5.85
CA TYR A 24 -6.52 -7.36 -5.92
C TYR A 24 -6.29 -6.92 -7.37
N LYS A 25 -7.04 -5.91 -7.81
CA LYS A 25 -7.00 -5.35 -9.16
C LYS A 25 -6.93 -3.83 -9.13
N GLY A 26 -6.48 -3.24 -10.23
CA GLY A 26 -6.50 -1.79 -10.45
C GLY A 26 -5.14 -1.21 -10.86
N TYR A 27 -4.06 -1.83 -10.41
CA TYR A 27 -2.71 -1.47 -10.81
C TYR A 27 -2.37 -2.01 -12.21
N THR A 28 -1.30 -1.49 -12.81
CA THR A 28 -0.78 -1.91 -14.11
C THR A 28 0.58 -2.56 -13.93
N ASN A 29 0.69 -3.80 -14.38
CA ASN A 29 1.95 -4.51 -14.52
C ASN A 29 1.83 -5.50 -15.67
N ASN A 30 2.51 -5.21 -16.78
CA ASN A 30 2.53 -6.00 -18.00
C ASN A 30 3.85 -6.77 -18.16
N SER A 31 4.95 -6.28 -17.59
CA SER A 31 6.29 -6.84 -17.83
C SER A 31 7.25 -6.74 -16.64
N SER A 32 6.99 -5.85 -15.68
CA SER A 32 7.91 -5.51 -14.59
C SER A 32 7.88 -6.48 -13.42
N GLN A 33 9.03 -6.70 -12.78
CA GLN A 33 9.11 -7.48 -11.53
C GLN A 33 8.74 -6.66 -10.30
N ILE A 34 7.49 -6.20 -10.25
CA ILE A 34 6.97 -5.41 -9.12
C ILE A 34 6.36 -6.36 -8.10
N ARG A 35 6.75 -6.22 -6.82
CA ARG A 35 6.22 -7.04 -5.73
C ARG A 35 5.26 -6.22 -4.88
N ALA A 36 4.16 -6.85 -4.49
CA ALA A 36 3.28 -6.31 -3.46
C ALA A 36 3.78 -6.70 -2.07
N SER A 37 3.54 -5.87 -1.07
CA SER A 37 3.89 -6.15 0.33
C SER A 37 2.77 -5.79 1.28
N PHE A 38 2.73 -6.46 2.44
CA PHE A 38 1.84 -6.09 3.53
C PHE A 38 2.36 -4.89 4.31
N SER A 39 1.44 -4.17 4.97
CA SER A 39 1.78 -3.35 6.12
C SER A 39 2.27 -4.19 7.30
N HIS A 40 2.98 -3.55 8.23
CA HIS A 40 3.52 -4.22 9.42
C HIS A 40 2.44 -4.90 10.29
N ASP A 41 1.19 -4.44 10.21
CA ASP A 41 0.03 -5.00 10.92
C ASP A 41 -0.89 -5.85 10.04
N GLY A 42 -0.51 -6.06 8.77
CA GLY A 42 -1.28 -6.85 7.81
C GLY A 42 -2.59 -6.24 7.34
N LYS A 43 -2.96 -5.02 7.77
CA LYS A 43 -4.24 -4.38 7.40
C LYS A 43 -4.27 -3.85 5.97
N TYR A 44 -3.10 -3.52 5.42
CA TYR A 44 -2.97 -2.98 4.08
C TYR A 44 -2.02 -3.81 3.23
N ILE A 45 -2.25 -3.74 1.93
CA ILE A 45 -1.34 -4.21 0.89
C ILE A 45 -0.95 -3.01 0.06
N THR A 46 0.31 -2.93 -0.32
CA THR A 46 0.82 -1.91 -1.24
C THR A 46 1.51 -2.55 -2.44
N CYS A 47 1.48 -1.85 -3.58
CA CYS A 47 2.18 -2.25 -4.80
C CYS A 47 2.52 -1.02 -5.65
N GLY A 48 3.71 -1.01 -6.25
CA GLY A 48 4.04 -0.10 -7.34
C GLY A 48 3.34 -0.47 -8.65
N SER A 49 3.48 0.35 -9.68
CA SER A 49 2.80 0.16 -10.96
C SER A 49 3.57 0.80 -12.10
N GLU A 50 3.46 0.21 -13.30
CA GLU A 50 4.06 0.72 -14.54
C GLU A 50 3.49 2.06 -14.98
N ASN A 51 2.30 2.43 -14.49
CA ASN A 51 1.70 3.75 -14.72
C ASN A 51 2.23 4.85 -13.76
N GLN A 52 3.34 4.58 -13.07
CA GLN A 52 4.05 5.51 -12.18
C GLN A 52 3.26 5.84 -10.89
N CYS A 53 2.22 5.04 -10.60
CA CYS A 53 1.43 5.16 -9.39
C CYS A 53 1.81 4.11 -8.34
N LEU A 54 1.56 4.48 -7.10
CA LEU A 54 1.52 3.62 -5.94
C LEU A 54 0.07 3.27 -5.65
N TYR A 55 -0.20 2.00 -5.34
CA TYR A 55 -1.53 1.51 -4.98
C TYR A 55 -1.56 0.97 -3.55
N LEU A 56 -2.68 1.20 -2.86
CA LEU A 56 -2.98 0.65 -1.55
C LEU A 56 -4.36 0.00 -1.54
N TRP A 57 -4.44 -1.21 -0.96
CA TRP A 57 -5.69 -1.90 -0.68
C TRP A 57 -5.79 -2.21 0.81
N LYS A 58 -7.01 -2.24 1.34
CA LYS A 58 -7.27 -2.93 2.61
C LYS A 58 -7.25 -4.44 2.39
N THR A 59 -6.55 -5.18 3.24
CA THR A 59 -6.47 -6.65 3.18
C THR A 59 -7.83 -7.27 3.40
N HIS A 60 -8.55 -6.79 4.42
CA HIS A 60 -9.94 -7.12 4.69
C HIS A 60 -10.83 -5.98 4.22
N TYR A 61 -11.58 -6.25 3.14
CA TYR A 61 -12.61 -5.36 2.65
C TYR A 61 -13.95 -6.06 2.82
N ASP A 62 -14.85 -5.47 3.60
CA ASP A 62 -16.22 -5.92 3.66
C ASP A 62 -17.02 -5.09 2.64
N PRO A 63 -17.37 -5.65 1.47
CA PRO A 63 -18.27 -4.96 0.57
C PRO A 63 -19.63 -4.85 1.26
N SER A 64 -20.02 -3.64 1.64
CA SER A 64 -21.39 -3.35 2.09
C SER A 64 -22.46 -3.69 1.04
N ASN A 65 -22.05 -3.96 -0.21
CA ASN A 65 -22.90 -4.41 -1.29
C ASN A 65 -22.97 -5.95 -1.36
N LEU A 66 -24.17 -6.50 -1.15
CA LEU A 66 -24.48 -7.94 -1.26
C LEU A 66 -24.14 -8.58 -2.63
N THR A 67 -23.89 -7.77 -3.66
CA THR A 67 -23.59 -8.23 -5.03
C THR A 67 -22.09 -8.36 -5.32
N ALA A 68 -21.21 -7.85 -4.46
CA ALA A 68 -19.78 -7.89 -4.70
C ALA A 68 -19.19 -9.27 -4.33
N ARG A 69 -18.37 -9.80 -5.24
CA ARG A 69 -17.65 -11.06 -4.99
C ARG A 69 -16.56 -10.85 -3.94
N LYS A 70 -16.68 -11.55 -2.80
CA LYS A 70 -15.73 -11.46 -1.67
C LYS A 70 -14.29 -11.84 -2.03
N ASP A 71 -14.08 -12.65 -3.08
CA ASP A 71 -12.74 -13.07 -3.55
C ASP A 71 -12.04 -12.02 -4.44
N ARG A 72 -12.62 -10.82 -4.62
CA ARG A 72 -12.09 -9.77 -5.50
C ARG A 72 -12.17 -8.42 -4.83
N ASN A 73 -11.04 -7.71 -4.82
CA ASN A 73 -10.97 -6.34 -4.33
C ASN A 73 -10.41 -5.41 -5.42
N SER A 74 -11.26 -4.51 -5.92
CA SER A 74 -10.88 -3.41 -6.82
C SER A 74 -11.06 -2.04 -6.16
N PHE A 75 -11.24 -2.01 -4.84
CA PHE A 75 -11.28 -0.78 -4.05
C PHE A 75 -9.87 -0.50 -3.53
N PHE A 76 -9.28 0.54 -4.08
CA PHE A 76 -7.92 0.96 -3.77
C PHE A 76 -7.83 2.46 -3.67
N GLU A 77 -6.79 2.91 -2.98
CA GLU A 77 -6.27 4.27 -3.09
C GLU A 77 -5.07 4.22 -4.06
N ALA A 78 -5.01 5.18 -4.98
CA ALA A 78 -3.90 5.31 -5.93
C ALA A 78 -3.28 6.70 -5.80
N ILE A 79 -1.96 6.75 -5.80
CA ILE A 79 -1.18 7.98 -5.64
C ILE A 79 -0.21 8.05 -6.79
N LYS A 80 -0.19 9.16 -7.53
CA LYS A 80 0.87 9.44 -8.49
C LYS A 80 2.16 9.70 -7.72
N ALA A 81 2.96 8.65 -7.55
CA ALA A 81 4.12 8.71 -6.68
C ALA A 81 5.34 9.25 -7.42
N HIS A 82 5.57 8.82 -8.66
CA HIS A 82 6.80 9.05 -9.40
C HIS A 82 6.53 9.47 -10.85
N ASN A 83 7.59 9.86 -11.56
CA ASN A 83 7.57 10.16 -13.00
C ASN A 83 8.01 8.96 -13.86
N SER A 84 8.50 7.88 -13.23
CA SER A 84 8.88 6.62 -13.85
C SER A 84 8.17 5.43 -13.17
N VAL A 85 8.39 4.22 -13.67
CA VAL A 85 7.74 3.00 -13.17
C VAL A 85 8.05 2.83 -11.68
N VAL A 86 7.03 2.67 -10.83
CA VAL A 86 7.26 2.40 -9.41
C VAL A 86 7.64 0.94 -9.25
N THR A 87 8.93 0.66 -9.06
CA THR A 87 9.49 -0.69 -9.05
C THR A 87 9.34 -1.37 -7.70
N CYS A 88 9.34 -0.60 -6.61
CA CYS A 88 9.18 -1.12 -5.27
C CYS A 88 8.37 -0.18 -4.37
N SER A 89 7.65 -0.79 -3.43
CA SER A 89 6.97 -0.10 -2.34
C SER A 89 6.97 -0.99 -1.11
N VAL A 90 7.37 -0.44 0.04
CA VAL A 90 7.48 -1.19 1.29
C VAL A 90 7.03 -0.34 2.47
N PHE A 91 6.27 -0.95 3.37
CA PHE A 91 5.97 -0.34 4.66
C PHE A 91 7.15 -0.49 5.62
N ALA A 92 7.41 0.54 6.43
CA ALA A 92 8.29 0.40 7.56
C ALA A 92 7.70 -0.61 8.55
N SER A 93 8.51 -1.55 9.01
CA SER A 93 8.10 -2.55 10.01
C SER A 93 7.84 -1.93 11.39
N LYS A 94 8.46 -0.79 11.66
CA LYS A 94 8.45 -0.05 12.93
C LYS A 94 8.31 1.46 12.65
N PRO A 95 7.15 1.91 12.17
CA PRO A 95 6.94 3.31 11.79
C PRO A 95 7.19 4.28 12.94
N GLU A 96 6.97 3.87 14.19
CA GLU A 96 7.12 4.67 15.40
C GLU A 96 8.54 5.23 15.61
N ARG A 97 9.56 4.61 15.00
CA ARG A 97 10.94 5.14 15.07
C ARG A 97 11.07 6.43 14.27
N ILE A 98 10.44 6.48 13.10
CA ILE A 98 10.46 7.63 12.20
C ILE A 98 9.43 8.67 12.64
N THR A 99 8.21 8.23 13.01
CA THR A 99 7.16 9.18 13.38
C THR A 99 7.51 9.97 14.64
N LYS A 100 8.20 9.39 15.62
CA LYS A 100 8.65 10.11 16.82
C LYS A 100 9.68 11.21 16.55
N GLU A 101 10.50 11.04 15.51
CA GLU A 101 11.47 12.07 15.12
C GLU A 101 10.79 13.26 14.44
N ILE A 102 9.63 13.03 13.81
CA ILE A 102 8.87 14.05 13.07
C ILE A 102 7.81 14.72 13.95
N ASP A 103 7.12 13.95 14.78
CA ASP A 103 6.04 14.38 15.66
C ASP A 103 6.02 13.49 16.93
N THR A 104 6.51 14.04 18.03
CA THR A 104 6.67 13.32 19.30
C THR A 104 5.34 12.88 19.93
N ASP A 105 4.24 13.55 19.59
CA ASP A 105 2.94 13.29 20.20
C ASP A 105 2.16 12.19 19.47
N ARG A 106 2.58 11.82 18.26
CA ARG A 106 1.92 10.79 17.45
C ARG A 106 2.51 9.40 17.67
N LYS A 107 1.66 8.51 18.17
CA LYS A 107 2.03 7.13 18.50
C LYS A 107 1.68 6.11 17.41
N GLN A 108 0.86 6.46 16.41
CA GLN A 108 0.39 5.53 15.38
C GLN A 108 0.42 6.17 13.99
N GLY A 109 0.79 5.35 13.01
CA GLY A 109 0.83 5.75 11.61
C GLY A 109 1.48 4.70 10.74
N TYR A 110 1.45 4.94 9.43
CA TYR A 110 2.16 4.16 8.44
C TYR A 110 3.25 5.02 7.82
N VAL A 111 4.44 4.44 7.68
CA VAL A 111 5.51 5.01 6.87
C VAL A 111 5.71 4.07 5.69
N LEU A 112 5.74 4.63 4.50
CA LEU A 112 5.87 3.89 3.27
C LEU A 112 7.00 4.49 2.43
N VAL A 113 7.89 3.63 1.95
CA VAL A 113 8.99 4.02 1.06
C VAL A 113 8.72 3.44 -0.31
N THR A 114 8.92 4.24 -1.35
CA THR A 114 8.82 3.80 -2.74
C THR A 114 10.08 4.17 -3.51
N GLY A 115 10.45 3.31 -4.45
CA GLY A 115 11.50 3.56 -5.42
C GLY A 115 10.95 3.40 -6.83
N ASP A 116 11.45 4.19 -7.77
CA ASP A 116 11.12 4.05 -9.19
C ASP A 116 12.28 3.47 -10.02
N TYR A 117 12.07 3.38 -11.33
CA TYR A 117 13.03 2.82 -12.28
C TYR A 117 14.23 3.76 -12.54
N ASP A 118 14.07 5.05 -12.31
CA ASP A 118 15.10 6.07 -12.55
C ASP A 118 15.99 6.27 -11.31
N GLY A 119 15.62 5.63 -10.19
CA GLY A 119 16.35 5.67 -8.92
C GLY A 119 15.81 6.68 -7.92
N ASP A 120 14.68 7.34 -8.21
CA ASP A 120 14.05 8.28 -7.29
C ASP A 120 13.39 7.53 -6.14
N ILE A 121 13.62 8.02 -4.91
CA ILE A 121 13.06 7.48 -3.68
C ILE A 121 12.14 8.51 -3.03
N LYS A 122 10.95 8.08 -2.62
CA LYS A 122 9.98 8.93 -1.90
C LYS A 122 9.49 8.24 -0.64
N ILE A 123 9.21 9.06 0.37
CA ILE A 123 8.65 8.62 1.65
C ILE A 123 7.25 9.24 1.79
N PHE A 124 6.27 8.40 2.12
CA PHE A 124 4.90 8.78 2.39
C PHE A 124 4.57 8.49 3.85
N LEU A 125 3.93 9.45 4.50
CA LEU A 125 3.57 9.38 5.91
C LEU A 125 2.05 9.47 6.05
N ASN A 126 1.44 8.45 6.65
CA ASN A 126 0.07 8.52 7.15
C ASN A 126 0.12 8.58 8.66
N LEU A 127 -0.14 9.76 9.22
CA LEU A 127 -0.10 9.98 10.66
C LEU A 127 -1.53 10.21 11.15
N SER A 128 -2.04 9.33 12.01
CA SER A 128 -3.31 9.56 12.70
C SER A 128 -3.04 10.20 14.05
N THR A 129 -3.85 11.22 14.39
CA THR A 129 -3.96 11.69 15.77
C THR A 129 -4.94 10.79 16.51
N LEU A 130 -4.65 10.47 17.78
CA LEU A 130 -5.66 9.91 18.66
C LEU A 130 -6.62 11.05 19.03
N SER A 131 -7.58 11.38 18.15
CA SER A 131 -8.73 12.17 18.57
C SER A 131 -9.77 11.23 19.16
N SER A 132 -10.09 11.43 20.43
CA SER A 132 -11.39 10.99 20.95
C SER A 132 -12.47 11.59 20.06
N THR A 133 -13.20 10.72 19.37
CA THR A 133 -14.41 10.98 18.56
C THR A 133 -14.21 11.44 17.10
N SER A 134 -14.85 10.65 16.22
CA SER A 134 -15.31 10.87 14.83
C SER A 134 -14.32 11.25 13.71
N SER A 135 -14.24 10.32 12.75
CA SER A 135 -13.99 10.47 11.29
C SER A 135 -12.79 11.30 10.85
N SER A 136 -11.68 10.63 10.53
CA SER A 136 -10.50 11.24 9.92
C SER A 136 -10.43 10.89 8.43
N THR A 137 -10.48 11.91 7.58
CA THR A 137 -10.14 11.83 6.16
C THR A 137 -8.62 11.78 6.00
N THR A 138 -8.13 10.76 5.31
CA THR A 138 -6.70 10.52 5.05
C THR A 138 -6.15 11.56 4.07
N THR A 139 -5.10 12.29 4.46
CA THR A 139 -4.25 13.06 3.53
C THR A 139 -2.81 12.62 3.73
N LEU A 140 -2.20 12.03 2.69
CA LEU A 140 -0.80 11.62 2.67
C LEU A 140 0.05 12.81 2.23
N THR A 141 0.97 13.27 3.06
CA THR A 141 1.95 14.29 2.68
C THR A 141 3.20 13.63 2.10
N THR A 142 3.75 14.23 1.06
CA THR A 142 5.00 13.79 0.42
C THR A 142 6.14 14.64 0.95
N SER A 143 7.24 14.01 1.37
CA SER A 143 8.53 14.69 1.50
C SER A 143 9.56 13.95 0.64
N SER A 144 10.28 14.72 -0.18
CA SER A 144 11.44 14.24 -0.92
C SER A 144 12.67 14.27 -0.01
N ALA A 145 13.46 13.20 0.00
CA ALA A 145 14.79 13.24 0.63
C ALA A 145 15.70 14.23 -0.13
N PRO A 146 16.55 15.01 0.58
CA PRO A 146 17.56 15.83 -0.08
C PRO A 146 18.61 14.94 -0.77
N LYS A 147 19.11 15.41 -1.93
CA LYS A 147 20.20 14.79 -2.69
C LYS A 147 21.50 14.70 -1.90
#